data_AF-A0A2N6L842-F1
#
_entry.id   AF-A0A2N6L842-F1
#
_cell.length_a   1.000
_cell.length_b   1.000
_cell.length_c   1.000
_cell.angle_alpha   90.00
_cell.angle_beta   90.00
_cell.angle_gamma   90.00
#
_symmetry.space_group_name_H-M   'P 1'
#
loop_
_entity.id
_entity.type
_entity.pdbx_description
1 polymer ?
#
loop_
_entity_poly.entity_id
_entity_poly.type
_entity_poly.pdbx_seq_one_letter_code
_entity_poly.pdbx_strand_id
1 'polypeptide(L)'
;MNALLPRFLKSSYRKEPLISVVITMGVVEALIGGFDDEWSLFAFGLGTAGITLLLKFWLRQRRRPLPAEETVVQHYLPSRSSSPTLPMLSIAKKKPPQ
;
A
#
# COMPACT_ATOMS: atom_id res chain seq x y z
N MET A 1 6.86 26.65 1.68
CA MET A 1 6.25 26.51 0.33
C MET A 1 5.68 25.09 0.23
N ASN A 2 4.43 24.91 -0.25
CA ASN A 2 3.62 23.69 -0.09
C ASN A 2 4.21 22.42 -0.73
N ALA A 3 5.15 21.77 -0.05
CA ALA A 3 5.69 20.45 -0.43
C ALA A 3 4.70 19.29 -0.17
N LEU A 4 3.56 19.58 0.44
CA LEU A 4 2.56 18.60 0.83
C LEU A 4 1.79 18.07 -0.38
N LEU A 5 1.35 18.94 -1.30
CA LEU A 5 0.60 18.54 -2.51
C LEU A 5 1.29 17.46 -3.36
N PRO A 6 2.57 17.63 -3.78
CA PRO A 6 3.24 16.61 -4.59
C PRO A 6 3.45 15.30 -3.79
N ARG A 7 3.66 15.39 -2.48
CA ARG A 7 3.82 14.23 -1.60
C ARG A 7 2.50 13.48 -1.41
N PHE A 8 1.38 14.19 -1.31
CA PHE A 8 0.04 13.60 -1.24
C PHE A 8 -0.37 12.95 -2.57
N LEU A 9 -0.11 13.60 -3.70
CA LEU A 9 -0.35 13.00 -5.02
C LEU A 9 0.41 11.69 -5.18
N LYS A 10 1.73 11.72 -4.91
CA LYS A 10 2.60 10.54 -5.02
C LYS A 10 2.18 9.43 -4.07
N SER A 11 1.80 9.75 -2.83
CA SER A 11 1.32 8.76 -1.87
C SER A 11 -0.05 8.20 -2.23
N SER A 12 -0.97 9.02 -2.74
CA SER A 12 -2.32 8.57 -3.05
C SER A 12 -2.33 7.70 -4.30
N TYR A 13 -1.53 8.05 -5.32
CA TYR A 13 -1.35 7.22 -6.51
C TYR A 13 -0.77 5.84 -6.18
N ARG A 14 0.20 5.78 -5.25
CA ARG A 14 0.84 4.51 -4.86
C ARG A 14 -0.06 3.60 -4.01
N LYS A 15 -0.93 4.17 -3.18
CA LYS A 15 -1.79 3.40 -2.26
C LYS A 15 -3.11 2.99 -2.91
N GLU A 16 -3.69 3.87 -3.73
CA GLU A 16 -5.05 3.73 -4.27
C GLU A 16 -5.11 4.23 -5.73
N PRO A 17 -4.48 3.52 -6.68
CA PRO A 17 -4.36 3.99 -8.07
C PRO A 17 -5.73 4.21 -8.72
N LEU A 18 -6.68 3.30 -8.52
CA LEU A 18 -8.02 3.40 -9.11
C LEU A 18 -8.78 4.65 -8.65
N ILE A 19 -8.78 4.93 -7.35
CA ILE A 19 -9.46 6.11 -6.79
C ILE A 19 -8.82 7.40 -7.31
N SER A 20 -7.48 7.42 -7.45
CA SER A 20 -6.79 8.59 -7.98
C SER A 20 -7.16 8.87 -9.44
N VAL A 21 -7.26 7.84 -10.28
CA VAL A 21 -7.66 7.98 -11.69
C VAL A 21 -9.08 8.52 -11.82
N VAL A 22 -10.04 7.98 -11.06
CA VAL A 22 -11.45 8.42 -11.15
C VAL A 22 -11.60 9.86 -10.66
N ILE A 23 -10.90 10.26 -9.59
CA ILE A 23 -10.89 11.66 -9.13
C ILE A 23 -10.30 12.58 -10.20
N THR A 24 -9.17 12.22 -10.81
CA THR A 24 -8.57 13.05 -11.87
C THR A 24 -9.50 13.18 -13.07
N MET A 25 -10.19 12.10 -13.46
CA MET A 25 -11.15 12.13 -14.56
C MET A 25 -12.32 13.08 -14.24
N GLY A 26 -12.93 12.97 -13.06
CA GLY A 26 -14.02 13.87 -12.65
C GLY A 26 -13.59 15.33 -12.54
N VAL A 27 -12.36 15.61 -12.08
CA VAL A 27 -11.82 16.97 -12.04
C VAL A 27 -11.62 17.52 -13.45
N VAL A 28 -11.05 16.73 -14.37
CA VAL A 28 -10.85 17.15 -15.77
C VAL A 28 -12.20 17.41 -16.44
N GLU A 29 -13.18 16.55 -16.24
CA GLU A 29 -14.52 16.67 -16.82
C GLU A 29 -15.29 17.87 -16.28
N ALA A 30 -15.13 18.19 -14.99
CA ALA A 30 -15.67 19.41 -14.41
C ALA A 30 -14.99 20.67 -14.96
N LEU A 31 -13.67 20.64 -15.17
CA LEU A 31 -12.96 21.76 -15.78
C LEU A 31 -13.42 21.99 -17.22
N ILE A 32 -13.54 20.93 -18.03
CA ILE A 32 -14.01 21.01 -19.42
C ILE A 32 -15.43 21.57 -19.46
N GLY A 33 -16.37 20.98 -18.73
CA GLY A 33 -17.76 21.47 -18.69
C GLY A 33 -17.90 22.89 -18.15
N GLY A 34 -17.00 23.32 -17.25
CA GLY A 34 -16.95 24.70 -16.76
C GLY A 34 -16.40 25.70 -17.77
N PHE A 35 -15.52 25.29 -18.69
CA PHE A 35 -14.99 26.16 -19.74
C PHE A 35 -15.96 26.33 -20.91
N ASP A 36 -16.76 25.30 -21.22
CA ASP A 36 -17.70 25.31 -22.35
C ASP A 36 -19.13 25.73 -21.97
N ASP A 37 -19.35 26.18 -20.71
CA ASP A 37 -20.67 26.52 -20.13
C ASP A 37 -21.67 25.34 -20.15
N GLU A 38 -21.15 24.12 -20.31
CA GLU A 38 -21.91 22.88 -20.35
C GLU A 38 -22.16 22.37 -18.92
N TRP A 39 -23.25 22.86 -18.33
CA TRP A 39 -23.67 22.53 -16.96
C TRP A 39 -23.76 21.02 -16.67
N SER A 40 -24.14 20.22 -17.66
CA SER A 40 -24.24 18.77 -17.52
C SER A 40 -22.88 18.11 -17.30
N LEU A 41 -21.86 18.49 -18.06
CA LEU A 41 -20.49 17.96 -17.90
C LEU A 41 -19.88 18.45 -16.59
N PHE A 42 -20.11 19.71 -16.23
CA PHE A 42 -19.66 20.26 -14.96
C PHE A 42 -20.24 19.48 -13.78
N ALA A 43 -21.56 19.30 -13.74
CA ALA A 43 -22.24 18.55 -12.69
C ALA A 43 -21.83 17.07 -12.66
N PHE A 44 -21.60 16.47 -13.83
CA PHE A 44 -21.15 15.08 -13.94
C PHE A 44 -19.72 14.90 -13.39
N GLY A 45 -18.79 15.78 -13.76
CA GLY A 45 -17.43 15.76 -13.23
C GLY A 45 -17.39 16.00 -11.72
N LEU A 46 -18.13 17.01 -11.24
CA LEU A 46 -18.23 17.33 -9.81
C LEU A 46 -18.90 16.20 -9.01
N GLY A 47 -19.96 15.61 -9.56
CA GLY A 47 -20.66 14.46 -8.98
C GLY A 47 -19.73 13.26 -8.87
N THR A 48 -19.00 12.93 -9.94
CA THR A 48 -18.08 11.79 -9.98
C THR A 48 -16.93 11.96 -8.99
N ALA A 49 -16.30 13.14 -8.95
CA ALA A 49 -15.23 13.45 -8.00
C ALA A 49 -15.74 13.49 -6.54
N GLY A 50 -16.92 14.06 -6.31
CA GLY A 50 -17.56 14.12 -4.99
C GLY A 50 -17.93 12.74 -4.45
N ILE A 51 -18.60 11.91 -5.26
CA ILE A 51 -18.99 10.54 -4.89
C ILE A 51 -17.75 9.70 -4.58
N THR A 52 -16.70 9.78 -5.40
CA THR A 52 -15.47 9.03 -5.14
C THR A 52 -14.75 9.46 -3.87
N LEU A 53 -14.74 10.76 -3.55
CA LEU A 53 -14.20 11.25 -2.28
C LEU A 53 -15.03 10.78 -1.08
N LEU A 54 -16.36 10.82 -1.17
CA LEU A 54 -17.25 10.29 -0.14
C LEU A 54 -17.03 8.79 0.07
N LEU A 55 -16.97 8.00 -1.00
CA LEU A 55 -16.69 6.57 -0.94
C LEU A 55 -15.33 6.29 -0.34
N LYS A 56 -14.29 7.04 -0.72
CA LYS A 56 -12.95 6.92 -0.13
C LYS A 56 -12.98 7.23 1.37
N PHE A 57 -13.66 8.29 1.79
CA PHE A 57 -13.78 8.67 3.19
C PHE A 57 -14.53 7.60 3.98
N TRP A 58 -15.63 7.09 3.42
CA TRP A 58 -16.43 6.03 4.03
C TRP A 58 -15.66 4.71 4.12
N LEU A 59 -14.93 4.31 3.08
CA LEU A 59 -14.02 3.15 3.11
C LEU A 59 -12.94 3.32 4.17
N ARG A 60 -12.37 4.52 4.29
CA ARG A 60 -11.33 4.83 5.29
C ARG A 60 -11.88 4.78 6.70
N GLN A 61 -13.11 5.23 6.92
CA GLN A 61 -13.77 5.16 8.23
C GLN A 61 -14.19 3.72 8.58
N ARG A 62 -14.60 2.94 7.58
CA ARG A 62 -14.99 1.53 7.74
C ARG A 62 -13.78 0.61 7.93
N ARG A 63 -12.66 0.94 7.31
CA ARG A 63 -11.35 0.41 7.70
C ARG A 63 -11.03 1.01 9.07
N ARG A 64 -11.57 0.42 10.14
CA ARG A 64 -10.97 0.53 11.48
C ARG A 64 -9.46 0.42 11.30
N PRO A 65 -8.65 1.18 12.06
CA PRO A 65 -7.25 0.79 12.18
C PRO A 65 -7.29 -0.67 12.65
N LEU A 66 -7.02 -1.61 11.73
CA LEU A 66 -6.52 -2.90 12.11
C LEU A 66 -5.40 -2.55 13.09
N PRO A 67 -5.42 -3.09 14.33
CA PRO A 67 -4.31 -2.85 15.24
C PRO A 67 -3.04 -3.07 14.42
N ALA A 68 -2.22 -2.02 14.40
CA ALA A 68 -1.09 -1.84 13.51
C ALA A 68 -0.43 -3.19 13.26
N GLU A 69 -0.18 -3.51 11.98
CA GLU A 69 0.63 -4.63 11.49
C GLU A 69 1.08 -5.48 12.65
N GLU A 70 0.38 -6.60 12.89
CA GLU A 70 0.82 -7.69 13.74
C GLU A 70 2.33 -7.73 13.62
N THR A 71 3.01 -7.15 14.62
CA THR A 71 4.43 -6.86 14.52
C THR A 71 5.00 -8.23 14.35
N VAL A 72 5.38 -8.58 13.13
CA VAL A 72 5.90 -9.90 12.78
C VAL A 72 6.89 -10.14 13.89
N VAL A 73 6.55 -11.06 14.79
CA VAL A 73 7.38 -11.31 15.96
C VAL A 73 8.62 -11.88 15.31
N GLN A 74 9.57 -11.01 15.03
CA GLN A 74 10.82 -11.35 14.41
C GLN A 74 11.49 -12.14 15.51
N HIS A 75 11.29 -13.45 15.43
CA HIS A 75 11.95 -14.42 16.28
C HIS A 75 13.40 -14.38 15.82
N TYR A 76 14.12 -13.38 16.29
CA TYR A 76 15.55 -13.28 16.11
C TYR A 76 16.17 -14.50 16.76
N LEU A 77 17.07 -15.15 16.03
CA LEU A 77 17.97 -16.09 16.67
C LEU A 77 18.75 -15.31 17.74
N PRO A 78 18.97 -15.90 18.93
CA PRO A 78 19.82 -15.28 19.94
C PRO A 78 21.19 -14.98 19.32
N SER A 79 21.79 -13.83 19.66
CA SER A 79 23.11 -13.40 19.16
C SER A 79 24.24 -14.41 19.40
N ARG A 80 23.97 -15.42 20.23
CA ARG A 80 24.87 -16.52 20.55
C ARG A 80 24.16 -17.84 20.27
N SER A 81 24.78 -18.65 19.42
CA SER A 81 24.38 -20.03 19.17
C SER A 81 24.39 -20.81 20.49
N SER A 82 23.22 -21.23 20.96
CA SER A 82 23.03 -22.04 22.18
C SER A 82 22.97 -23.55 21.87
N SER A 83 23.39 -23.96 20.67
CA SER A 83 23.51 -25.37 20.30
C SER A 83 24.71 -26.00 21.02
N PRO A 84 24.50 -27.07 21.82
CA PRO A 84 25.60 -27.84 22.37
C PRO A 84 26.41 -28.47 21.22
N THR A 85 27.74 -28.52 21.37
CA THR A 85 28.65 -29.11 20.39
C THR A 85 28.14 -30.49 19.98
N LEU A 86 27.76 -30.64 18.70
CA LEU A 86 27.24 -31.89 18.18
C LEU A 86 28.27 -33.00 18.40
N PRO A 87 27.86 -34.20 18.83
CA PRO A 87 28.78 -35.32 19.00
C PRO A 87 29.46 -35.61 17.68
N MET A 88 30.79 -35.76 17.73
CA MET A 88 31.60 -36.02 16.56
C MET A 88 31.21 -37.38 15.96
N LEU A 89 30.60 -37.35 14.77
CA LEU A 89 30.30 -38.55 13.99
C LEU A 89 31.62 -39.20 13.59
N SER A 90 32.07 -40.19 14.39
CA SER A 90 33.20 -41.03 14.03
C SER A 90 32.80 -41.89 12.83
N ILE A 91 33.14 -41.44 11.63
CA ILE A 91 33.02 -42.25 10.43
C ILE A 91 34.06 -43.37 10.57
N ALA A 92 33.61 -44.59 10.85
CA ALA A 92 34.46 -45.76 10.80
C ALA A 92 35.06 -45.85 9.39
N LYS A 93 36.37 -45.58 9.27
CA LYS A 93 37.11 -45.68 8.00
C LYS A 93 36.89 -47.08 7.43
N LYS A 94 36.10 -47.18 6.37
CA LYS A 94 35.99 -48.41 5.57
C LYS A 94 37.37 -48.70 4.98
N LYS A 95 37.93 -49.88 5.30
CA LYS A 95 39.19 -50.36 4.72
C LYS A 95 39.07 -50.39 3.19
N PRO A 96 40.07 -49.89 2.45
CA PRO A 96 40.12 -50.09 1.00
C PRO A 96 40.31 -51.60 0.69
N PRO A 97 39.67 -52.11 -0.37
CA PRO A 97 39.87 -53.50 -0.82
C PRO A 97 41.31 -53.71 -1.30
N GLN A 98 41.88 -54.86 -0.94
CA GLN A 98 43.20 -55.34 -1.37
C GLN A 98 43.17 -55.84 -2.81
#